data_AF-A0A7S1F4V0-F1
#
_entry.id   AF-A0A7S1F4V0-F1
#
_cell.length_a   1.000
_cell.length_b   1.000
_cell.length_c   1.000
_cell.angle_alpha   90.00
_cell.angle_beta   90.00
_cell.angle_gamma   90.00
#
_symmetry.space_group_name_H-M   'P 1'
#
loop_
_entity.id
_entity.type
_entity.pdbx_description
1 polymer ?
#
loop_
_entity_poly.entity_id
_entity_poly.type
_entity_poly.pdbx_seq_one_letter_code
_entity_poly.pdbx_strand_id
1 'polypeptide(L)'
;RRDTCKGRSLVATRHVKAGSVVVSSHPVVSCVYFSQVANTCARCLRRGSLVQCGACNMFGYCDVGCRTADVHHVAECAAIPRLVARLRMLGDHVWHNGDALHNALLAARVLRSRPTPQDAVARLASPFADKPLAFKALLETPRLAIPIAIAKALLSVAGECPELLPLGSWRCLASSHSTDLEVVVSVLVQQQVNACCIQEAGLFDSVGEGIFLQCSLINHSCEPNCQFMYWWGDGLPVQYVLAIEDVLPGQELTVSYGDTARPVWDRRAKLERSHWFRCHCSRCEWESTQFGLLQPAVLAKVSDRDGRVLRALIAATAGDAEAAESAVGAFQAAGATFAPESIDRRVRNAVVEFSSLQRSVMGPEGNAGRIVALEKAQCALREIQAVVHEESLLLYDVRTAVACMAEAAQRWDVATEVAKVLSLTVQSLYHRFHPRQCIARESYAHALRSLGRTEAAAAEKEEAAALRRWLQISPGTVPAESTQKADCRAGAANSSSSSATEAGTVVSEGAGVALDVPPSSTDLVVSWKVVLRDGSATATIHVPSGVSAAHDVTVDVAPNCIRLACRGVEIESEPPFTVDPESAKVVARK
;
A
#
# COMPACT_ATOMS: atom_id res chain seq x y z
N ARG A 1 -12.60 6.22 18.34
CA ARG A 1 -12.76 5.25 19.45
C ARG A 1 -11.37 4.96 20.03
N ARG A 2 -11.26 4.45 21.27
CA ARG A 2 -10.03 3.80 21.77
C ARG A 2 -10.39 2.33 22.03
N ASP A 3 -9.57 1.45 21.49
CA ASP A 3 -9.63 0.00 21.58
C ASP A 3 -8.43 -0.49 22.42
N THR A 4 -8.59 -1.57 23.16
CA THR A 4 -7.54 -2.10 24.05
C THR A 4 -6.38 -2.77 23.30
N CYS A 5 -6.62 -3.27 22.09
CA CYS A 5 -5.64 -3.99 21.28
C CYS A 5 -5.08 -3.11 20.14
N LYS A 6 -5.92 -2.30 19.50
CA LYS A 6 -5.57 -1.42 18.36
C LYS A 6 -5.23 0.01 18.76
N GLY A 7 -5.47 0.42 20.01
CA GLY A 7 -5.25 1.81 20.43
C GLY A 7 -6.31 2.76 19.88
N ARG A 8 -5.92 3.89 19.28
CA ARG A 8 -6.89 4.87 18.75
C ARG A 8 -7.39 4.44 17.37
N SER A 9 -8.65 4.71 17.05
CA SER A 9 -9.23 4.42 15.74
C SER A 9 -10.27 5.45 15.30
N LEU A 10 -10.42 5.64 13.99
CA LEU A 10 -11.59 6.30 13.40
C LEU A 10 -12.70 5.28 13.15
N VAL A 11 -13.94 5.68 13.42
CA VAL A 11 -15.14 4.87 13.19
C VAL A 11 -16.18 5.72 12.46
N ALA A 12 -16.96 5.09 11.59
CA ALA A 12 -18.05 5.77 10.88
C ALA A 12 -19.18 6.14 11.85
N THR A 13 -19.60 7.40 11.87
CA THR A 13 -20.74 7.89 12.70
C THR A 13 -22.09 7.81 11.97
N ARG A 14 -22.05 7.50 10.67
CA ARG A 14 -23.18 7.38 9.75
C ARG A 14 -22.80 6.38 8.66
N HIS A 15 -23.76 5.94 7.85
CA HIS A 15 -23.45 5.18 6.64
C HIS A 15 -22.63 6.07 5.69
N VAL A 16 -21.48 5.54 5.26
CA VAL A 16 -20.61 6.08 4.23
C VAL A 16 -20.73 5.16 3.02
N LYS A 17 -21.08 5.71 1.86
CA LYS A 17 -21.12 4.94 0.60
C LYS A 17 -19.74 4.82 -0.03
N ALA A 18 -19.48 3.72 -0.73
CA ALA A 18 -18.31 3.55 -1.58
C ALA A 18 -18.15 4.73 -2.56
N GLY A 19 -16.92 5.16 -2.79
CA GLY A 19 -16.59 6.36 -3.56
C GLY A 19 -16.74 7.68 -2.78
N SER A 20 -17.16 7.66 -1.52
CA SER A 20 -17.22 8.87 -0.68
C SER A 20 -15.86 9.24 -0.10
N VAL A 21 -15.53 10.53 -0.06
CA VAL A 21 -14.40 11.05 0.73
C VAL A 21 -14.83 11.22 2.18
N VAL A 22 -14.15 10.55 3.11
CA VAL A 22 -14.51 10.57 4.55
C VAL A 22 -13.72 11.58 5.37
N VAL A 23 -12.45 11.80 5.02
CA VAL A 23 -11.49 12.67 5.72
C VAL A 23 -10.53 13.26 4.70
N SER A 24 -10.09 14.50 4.90
CA SER A 24 -8.97 15.09 4.16
C SER A 24 -8.04 15.85 5.11
N SER A 25 -6.73 15.70 4.91
CA SER A 25 -5.69 16.28 5.75
C SER A 25 -4.63 16.94 4.88
N HIS A 26 -4.25 18.15 5.25
CA HIS A 26 -2.98 18.73 4.79
C HIS A 26 -1.82 18.05 5.55
N PRO A 27 -0.60 18.00 4.96
CA PRO A 27 0.56 17.52 5.68
C PRO A 27 1.02 18.59 6.67
N VAL A 28 1.30 18.19 7.92
CA VAL A 28 1.99 19.06 8.90
C VAL A 28 3.40 19.34 8.42
N VAL A 29 4.05 18.30 7.90
CA VAL A 29 5.35 18.34 7.23
C VAL A 29 5.34 17.32 6.11
N SER A 30 6.15 17.58 5.09
CA SER A 30 6.49 16.62 4.04
C SER A 30 7.94 16.78 3.61
N CYS A 31 8.49 15.76 2.95
CA CYS A 31 9.80 15.81 2.32
C CYS A 31 9.76 14.98 1.02
N VAL A 32 10.48 15.42 -0.02
CA VAL A 32 10.72 14.63 -1.23
C VAL A 32 11.70 13.49 -0.92
N TYR A 33 11.58 12.33 -1.57
CA TYR A 33 12.61 11.29 -1.44
C TYR A 33 13.91 11.71 -2.16
N PHE A 34 15.06 11.34 -1.60
CA PHE A 34 16.35 11.66 -2.18
C PHE A 34 16.52 11.10 -3.60
N SER A 35 15.98 9.91 -3.87
CA SER A 35 15.91 9.30 -5.20
C SER A 35 15.09 10.07 -6.24
N GLN A 36 14.30 11.07 -5.82
CA GLN A 36 13.35 11.82 -6.66
C GLN A 36 13.72 13.31 -6.81
N VAL A 37 14.74 13.83 -6.09
CA VAL A 37 15.10 15.28 -6.08
C VAL A 37 15.52 15.83 -7.44
N ALA A 38 15.93 14.96 -8.38
CA ALA A 38 16.37 15.36 -9.71
C ALA A 38 15.21 15.89 -10.59
N ASN A 39 13.99 15.39 -10.36
CA ASN A 39 12.81 15.70 -11.19
C ASN A 39 11.56 16.09 -10.40
N THR A 40 11.59 16.03 -9.06
CA THR A 40 10.44 16.35 -8.19
C THR A 40 10.70 17.62 -7.37
N CYS A 41 9.76 18.56 -7.40
CA CYS A 41 9.87 19.81 -6.64
C CYS A 41 9.85 19.55 -5.13
N ALA A 42 10.87 20.05 -4.42
CA ALA A 42 11.02 19.86 -2.98
C ALA A 42 9.88 20.46 -2.13
N ARG A 43 9.10 21.40 -2.70
CA ARG A 43 7.94 22.02 -2.04
C ARG A 43 6.61 21.36 -2.38
N CYS A 44 6.19 21.41 -3.65
CA CYS A 44 4.85 20.95 -4.05
C CYS A 44 4.80 19.46 -4.40
N LEU A 45 5.95 18.77 -4.43
CA LEU A 45 6.08 17.34 -4.75
C LEU A 45 5.54 16.93 -6.14
N ARG A 46 5.30 17.89 -7.03
CA ARG A 46 5.03 17.63 -8.46
C ARG A 46 6.33 17.29 -9.19
N ARG A 47 6.28 16.37 -10.15
CA ARG A 47 7.39 16.17 -11.11
C ARG A 47 7.41 17.26 -12.19
N GLY A 48 8.60 17.59 -12.69
CA GLY A 48 8.81 18.55 -13.77
C GLY A 48 10.24 19.06 -13.88
N SER A 49 10.46 20.04 -14.76
CA SER A 49 11.74 20.76 -14.85
C SER A 49 11.94 21.64 -13.62
N LEU A 50 13.12 21.58 -12.99
CA LEU A 50 13.39 22.25 -11.71
C LEU A 50 14.49 23.31 -11.82
N VAL A 51 14.26 24.44 -11.14
CA VAL A 51 15.31 25.40 -10.78
C VAL A 51 15.99 24.92 -9.49
N GLN A 52 17.26 24.52 -9.60
CA GLN A 52 18.06 24.06 -8.47
C GLN A 52 18.38 25.18 -7.47
N CYS A 53 18.44 24.85 -6.18
CA CYS A 53 18.93 25.77 -5.16
C CYS A 53 20.45 25.90 -5.24
N GLY A 54 20.95 27.03 -5.78
CA GLY A 54 22.38 27.28 -5.98
C GLY A 54 23.27 27.30 -4.72
N ALA A 55 22.67 27.25 -3.52
CA ALA A 55 23.41 27.22 -2.25
C ALA A 55 23.67 25.78 -1.75
N CYS A 56 22.67 24.89 -1.76
CA CYS A 56 22.86 23.48 -1.37
C CYS A 56 23.13 22.54 -2.55
N ASN A 57 22.78 22.95 -3.78
CA ASN A 57 22.84 22.18 -5.03
C ASN A 57 22.19 20.78 -4.96
N MET A 58 21.18 20.61 -4.08
CA MET A 58 20.58 19.31 -3.79
C MET A 58 19.06 19.24 -4.03
N PHE A 59 18.36 20.37 -3.88
CA PHE A 59 16.90 20.43 -4.01
C PHE A 59 16.49 21.44 -5.07
N GLY A 60 15.59 21.02 -5.95
CA GLY A 60 15.01 21.86 -7.00
C GLY A 60 13.55 22.23 -6.75
N TYR A 61 13.12 23.30 -7.39
CA TYR A 61 11.76 23.86 -7.28
C TYR A 61 11.19 24.15 -8.67
N CYS A 62 9.86 24.09 -8.84
CA CYS A 62 9.23 24.50 -10.10
C CYS A 62 9.61 25.94 -10.49
N ASP A 63 9.61 26.83 -9.50
CA ASP A 63 9.89 28.26 -9.67
C ASP A 63 10.36 28.92 -8.34
N VAL A 64 10.54 30.23 -8.38
CA VAL A 64 10.92 31.05 -7.21
C VAL A 64 9.79 31.11 -6.17
N GLY A 65 8.52 30.97 -6.57
CA GLY A 65 7.37 30.93 -5.65
C GLY A 65 7.39 29.69 -4.77
N CYS A 66 7.53 28.51 -5.37
CA CYS A 66 7.72 27.24 -4.67
C CYS A 66 8.93 27.27 -3.74
N ARG A 67 10.05 27.87 -4.16
CA ARG A 67 11.26 28.01 -3.34
C ARG A 67 11.03 28.90 -2.11
N THR A 68 10.42 30.06 -2.29
CA THR A 68 10.12 31.00 -1.20
C THR A 68 9.04 30.45 -0.26
N ALA A 69 8.13 29.60 -0.77
CA ALA A 69 7.11 28.93 0.02
C ALA A 69 7.61 27.71 0.83
N ASP A 70 8.83 27.20 0.60
CA ASP A 70 9.44 26.19 1.47
C ASP A 70 10.10 26.84 2.70
N VAL A 71 9.26 27.12 3.70
CA VAL A 71 9.65 27.64 5.01
C VAL A 71 10.62 26.74 5.77
N HIS A 72 10.72 25.45 5.41
CA HIS A 72 11.64 24.52 6.07
C HIS A 72 13.04 24.58 5.46
N HIS A 73 13.15 24.78 4.15
CA HIS A 73 14.43 24.75 3.44
C HIS A 73 15.41 25.82 3.90
N VAL A 74 14.93 27.01 4.31
CA VAL A 74 15.78 28.10 4.82
C VAL A 74 16.64 27.63 6.01
N ALA A 75 16.05 26.87 6.93
CA ALA A 75 16.72 26.26 8.08
C ALA A 75 17.59 25.04 7.74
N GLU A 76 17.37 24.42 6.58
CA GLU A 76 18.03 23.17 6.17
C GLU A 76 19.19 23.41 5.21
N CYS A 77 19.16 24.49 4.42
CA CYS A 77 20.03 24.70 3.27
C CYS A 77 21.54 24.61 3.62
N ALA A 78 21.97 25.22 4.73
CA ALA A 78 23.34 25.14 5.21
C ALA A 78 23.68 23.79 5.87
N ALA A 79 22.70 23.09 6.42
CA ALA A 79 22.85 21.81 7.10
C ALA A 79 22.91 20.62 6.12
N ILE A 80 22.21 20.68 4.98
CA ILE A 80 22.09 19.57 4.03
C ILE A 80 23.44 18.99 3.60
N PRO A 81 24.45 19.77 3.14
CA PRO A 81 25.75 19.20 2.78
C PRO A 81 26.47 18.51 3.95
N ARG A 82 26.32 19.04 5.17
CA ARG A 82 26.90 18.48 6.40
C ARG A 82 26.22 17.18 6.83
N LEU A 83 24.90 17.10 6.69
CA LEU A 83 24.11 15.88 6.91
C LEU A 83 24.50 14.80 5.90
N VAL A 84 24.58 15.13 4.60
CA VAL A 84 25.01 14.20 3.54
C VAL A 84 26.38 13.62 3.85
N ALA A 85 27.36 14.46 4.21
CA ALA A 85 28.70 14.01 4.56
C ALA A 85 28.71 13.06 5.77
N ARG A 86 28.06 13.44 6.87
CA ARG A 86 27.99 12.63 8.11
C ARG A 86 27.25 11.31 7.90
N LEU A 87 26.10 11.32 7.25
CA LEU A 87 25.26 10.14 7.08
C LEU A 87 25.90 9.13 6.11
N ARG A 88 26.64 9.59 5.09
CA ARG A 88 27.44 8.69 4.21
C ARG A 88 28.55 7.97 4.98
N MET A 89 29.21 8.63 5.94
CA MET A 89 30.24 7.99 6.77
C MET A 89 29.72 6.87 7.68
N LEU A 90 28.39 6.75 7.88
CA LEU A 90 27.78 5.64 8.59
C LEU A 90 27.66 4.36 7.75
N GLY A 91 27.97 4.42 6.44
CA GLY A 91 27.95 3.30 5.51
C GLY A 91 26.57 3.01 4.90
N ASP A 92 26.57 2.19 3.85
CA ASP A 92 25.41 1.99 2.95
C ASP A 92 24.17 1.40 3.63
N HIS A 93 24.35 0.68 4.75
CA HIS A 93 23.24 0.16 5.57
C HIS A 93 22.43 1.26 6.29
N VAL A 94 23.00 2.47 6.42
CA VAL A 94 22.30 3.69 6.85
C VAL A 94 22.02 4.58 5.63
N TRP A 95 23.01 4.80 4.78
CA TRP A 95 22.89 5.61 3.55
C TRP A 95 22.31 4.81 2.36
N HIS A 96 21.23 4.06 2.58
CA HIS A 96 20.54 3.42 1.47
C HIS A 96 19.79 4.48 0.65
N ASN A 97 20.17 4.71 -0.61
CA ASN A 97 19.53 5.66 -1.55
C ASN A 97 19.23 7.09 -1.02
N GLY A 98 19.89 7.53 0.06
CA GLY A 98 19.62 8.80 0.75
C GLY A 98 18.44 8.79 1.73
N ASP A 99 17.87 7.62 2.05
CA ASP A 99 16.75 7.43 2.98
C ASP A 99 17.07 8.02 4.38
N ALA A 100 18.31 7.91 4.84
CA ALA A 100 18.74 8.54 6.09
C ALA A 100 18.70 10.09 6.06
N LEU A 101 18.98 10.73 4.92
CA LEU A 101 18.84 12.19 4.80
C LEU A 101 17.37 12.59 4.84
N HIS A 102 16.52 11.87 4.11
CA HIS A 102 15.07 12.08 4.12
C HIS A 102 14.52 11.98 5.55
N ASN A 103 14.86 10.89 6.26
CA ASN A 103 14.48 10.68 7.66
C ASN A 103 14.99 11.78 8.61
N ALA A 104 16.23 12.26 8.43
CA ALA A 104 16.79 13.36 9.23
C ALA A 104 16.06 14.68 8.99
N LEU A 105 15.80 15.02 7.73
CA LEU A 105 15.10 16.25 7.35
C LEU A 105 13.64 16.21 7.81
N LEU A 106 12.91 15.11 7.59
CA LEU A 106 11.52 14.98 8.01
C LEU A 106 11.38 15.14 9.54
N ALA A 107 12.22 14.48 10.34
CA ALA A 107 12.24 14.64 11.78
C ALA A 107 12.58 16.06 12.23
N ALA A 108 13.56 16.70 11.57
CA ALA A 108 13.88 18.10 11.83
C ALA A 108 12.70 19.04 11.48
N ARG A 109 11.98 18.78 10.39
CA ARG A 109 10.75 19.50 10.02
C ARG A 109 9.67 19.32 11.09
N VAL A 110 9.44 18.09 11.60
CA VAL A 110 8.50 17.83 12.71
C VAL A 110 8.86 18.65 13.93
N LEU A 111 10.13 18.61 14.35
CA LEU A 111 10.62 19.36 15.51
C LEU A 111 10.48 20.87 15.34
N ARG A 112 10.51 21.43 14.11
CA ARG A 112 10.27 22.85 13.83
C ARG A 112 8.80 23.21 13.54
N SER A 113 7.88 22.24 13.48
CA SER A 113 6.49 22.46 13.07
C SER A 113 5.60 23.09 14.17
N ARG A 114 4.41 23.57 13.77
CA ARG A 114 3.36 24.08 14.67
C ARG A 114 2.04 23.30 14.46
N PRO A 115 1.19 23.09 15.49
CA PRO A 115 1.35 23.47 16.91
C PRO A 115 2.58 22.83 17.54
N THR A 116 2.96 23.31 18.73
CA THR A 116 4.21 22.99 19.43
C THR A 116 4.60 21.51 19.30
N PRO A 117 5.90 21.16 19.16
CA PRO A 117 6.28 19.77 18.90
C PRO A 117 5.65 18.76 19.86
N GLN A 118 5.48 19.12 21.14
CA GLN A 118 4.73 18.30 22.10
C GLN A 118 3.30 17.96 21.66
N ASP A 119 2.54 18.90 21.08
CA ASP A 119 1.16 18.70 20.62
C ASP A 119 1.06 17.82 19.37
N ALA A 120 2.00 17.95 18.44
CA ALA A 120 2.08 17.11 17.25
C ALA A 120 2.51 15.69 17.64
N VAL A 121 3.60 15.56 18.39
CA VAL A 121 4.15 14.30 18.92
C VAL A 121 3.14 13.56 19.80
N ALA A 122 2.36 14.25 20.63
CA ALA A 122 1.31 13.63 21.44
C ALA A 122 0.12 13.10 20.62
N ARG A 123 -0.08 13.60 19.39
CA ARG A 123 -1.14 13.14 18.49
C ARG A 123 -0.72 11.94 17.64
N LEU A 124 0.57 11.76 17.36
CA LEU A 124 1.07 10.61 16.60
C LEU A 124 1.01 9.30 17.40
N ALA A 125 0.94 8.16 16.71
CA ALA A 125 1.14 6.85 17.31
C ALA A 125 2.63 6.66 17.69
N SER A 126 2.91 6.01 18.82
CA SER A 126 4.27 5.64 19.22
C SER A 126 4.27 4.18 19.70
N PRO A 127 5.21 3.33 19.25
CA PRO A 127 5.44 1.99 19.81
C PRO A 127 5.76 1.99 21.31
N PHE A 128 6.22 3.14 21.83
CA PHE A 128 6.58 3.35 23.24
C PHE A 128 5.51 4.18 23.99
N ALA A 129 4.36 4.46 23.37
CA ALA A 129 3.21 5.01 24.09
C ALA A 129 2.82 4.05 25.23
N ASP A 130 2.59 4.62 26.42
CA ASP A 130 2.28 3.89 27.66
C ASP A 130 3.38 2.87 28.10
N LYS A 131 4.52 2.81 27.41
CA LYS A 131 5.70 1.98 27.69
C LYS A 131 7.00 2.79 27.53
N PRO A 132 7.27 3.80 28.38
CA PRO A 132 8.51 4.54 28.34
C PRO A 132 9.69 3.61 28.64
N LEU A 133 10.42 3.21 27.60
CA LEU A 133 11.72 2.57 27.78
C LEU A 133 12.66 3.57 28.46
N ALA A 134 13.32 3.13 29.53
CA ALA A 134 14.47 3.88 30.04
C ALA A 134 15.47 4.07 28.89
N PHE A 135 16.04 5.26 28.75
CA PHE A 135 16.92 5.62 27.62
C PHE A 135 18.01 4.58 27.30
N LYS A 136 18.58 3.96 28.34
CA LYS A 136 19.54 2.86 28.18
C LYS A 136 18.95 1.67 27.39
N ALA A 137 17.74 1.22 27.73
CA ALA A 137 17.05 0.14 27.03
C ALA A 137 16.63 0.54 25.59
N LEU A 138 16.32 1.82 25.37
CA LEU A 138 16.11 2.38 24.03
C LEU A 138 17.40 2.26 23.18
N LEU A 139 18.55 2.64 23.73
CA LEU A 139 19.85 2.54 23.07
C LEU A 139 20.30 1.09 22.81
N GLU A 140 19.92 0.15 23.67
CA GLU A 140 20.23 -1.27 23.56
C GLU A 140 19.29 -2.04 22.59
N THR A 141 18.21 -1.41 22.11
CA THR A 141 17.24 -2.05 21.20
C THR A 141 17.80 -2.13 19.77
N PRO A 142 18.07 -3.34 19.21
CA PRO A 142 18.74 -3.46 17.90
C PRO A 142 17.98 -2.82 16.73
N ARG A 143 16.64 -2.84 16.79
CA ARG A 143 15.76 -2.20 15.80
C ARG A 143 15.92 -0.67 15.72
N LEU A 144 16.51 -0.04 16.74
CA LEU A 144 16.70 1.40 16.82
C LEU A 144 18.12 1.86 16.42
N ALA A 145 19.03 0.95 16.09
CA ALA A 145 20.42 1.30 15.72
C ALA A 145 20.49 2.37 14.61
N ILE A 146 19.69 2.22 13.55
CA ILE A 146 19.62 3.19 12.43
C ILE A 146 19.01 4.54 12.89
N PRO A 147 17.82 4.60 13.53
CA PRO A 147 17.31 5.83 14.15
C PRO A 147 18.30 6.53 15.09
N ILE A 148 19.00 5.80 15.96
CA ILE A 148 20.00 6.36 16.89
C ILE A 148 21.18 6.97 16.12
N ALA A 149 21.65 6.32 15.05
CA ALA A 149 22.74 6.83 14.23
C ALA A 149 22.34 8.11 13.47
N ILE A 150 21.13 8.14 12.90
CA ILE A 150 20.54 9.33 12.25
C ILE A 150 20.37 10.47 13.26
N ALA A 151 19.85 10.19 14.46
CA ALA A 151 19.65 11.18 15.50
C ALA A 151 20.97 11.82 15.98
N LYS A 152 22.02 11.02 16.18
CA LYS A 152 23.37 11.51 16.52
C LYS A 152 23.94 12.40 15.42
N ALA A 153 23.76 12.03 14.15
CA ALA A 153 24.18 12.85 13.02
C ALA A 153 23.41 14.18 12.95
N LEU A 154 22.09 14.14 13.14
CA LEU A 154 21.22 15.33 13.14
C LEU A 154 21.59 16.32 14.25
N LEU A 155 21.74 15.83 15.49
CA LEU A 155 22.16 16.65 16.63
C LEU A 155 23.59 17.20 16.47
N SER A 156 24.50 16.42 15.88
CA SER A 156 25.86 16.89 15.56
C SER A 156 25.86 18.04 14.55
N VAL A 157 25.03 17.98 13.49
CA VAL A 157 24.89 19.09 12.54
C VAL A 157 24.16 20.28 13.16
N ALA A 158 23.16 20.06 14.02
CA ALA A 158 22.47 21.14 14.72
C ALA A 158 23.41 21.99 15.60
N GLY A 159 24.49 21.40 16.12
CA GLY A 159 25.56 22.15 16.80
C GLY A 159 26.39 23.06 15.88
N GLU A 160 26.40 22.82 14.56
CA GLU A 160 27.08 23.64 13.54
C GLU A 160 26.12 24.55 12.76
N CYS A 161 24.82 24.24 12.77
CA CYS A 161 23.75 24.94 12.06
C CYS A 161 22.53 25.02 13.01
N PRO A 162 22.52 25.96 13.97
CA PRO A 162 21.52 26.02 15.04
C PRO A 162 20.07 26.15 14.55
N GLU A 163 19.86 26.68 13.35
CA GLU A 163 18.55 26.84 12.71
C GLU A 163 17.89 25.50 12.33
N LEU A 164 18.69 24.43 12.20
CA LEU A 164 18.22 23.10 11.79
C LEU A 164 17.20 22.50 12.77
N LEU A 165 17.31 22.84 14.05
CA LEU A 165 16.38 22.44 15.12
C LEU A 165 15.85 23.70 15.84
N PRO A 166 14.77 23.61 16.64
CA PRO A 166 14.22 24.78 17.33
C PRO A 166 15.25 25.45 18.25
N LEU A 167 15.43 26.76 18.10
CA LEU A 167 16.36 27.55 18.92
C LEU A 167 15.95 27.47 20.41
N GLY A 168 16.84 26.98 21.28
CA GLY A 168 16.68 27.10 22.74
C GLY A 168 17.33 26.03 23.62
N SER A 169 17.41 24.76 23.18
CA SER A 169 17.74 23.63 24.07
C SER A 169 18.97 22.78 23.69
N TRP A 170 19.30 22.67 22.40
CA TRP A 170 20.24 21.68 21.86
C TRP A 170 21.73 22.01 22.12
N ARG A 171 22.18 21.92 23.38
CA ARG A 171 23.54 22.28 23.80
C ARG A 171 24.54 21.14 23.60
N CYS A 172 25.38 21.29 22.55
CA CYS A 172 26.75 20.78 22.41
C CYS A 172 27.04 19.33 22.86
N LEU A 173 27.08 18.39 21.91
CA LEU A 173 27.46 16.98 22.08
C LEU A 173 28.97 16.79 22.36
N ALA A 174 29.40 17.09 23.58
CA ALA A 174 30.70 16.66 24.12
C ALA A 174 30.57 15.83 25.40
N SER A 175 29.52 16.04 26.21
CA SER A 175 29.29 15.32 27.46
C SER A 175 27.82 15.22 27.84
N SER A 176 27.25 14.01 27.69
CA SER A 176 26.09 13.51 28.46
C SER A 176 24.86 14.42 28.62
N HIS A 177 24.06 14.58 27.56
CA HIS A 177 22.63 14.93 27.66
C HIS A 177 21.81 13.82 26.99
N SER A 178 21.03 13.07 27.78
CA SER A 178 20.23 11.94 27.28
C SER A 178 18.97 12.41 26.55
N THR A 179 18.31 13.44 27.11
CA THR A 179 16.98 13.92 26.72
C THR A 179 16.87 14.35 25.26
N ASP A 180 17.87 15.04 24.72
CA ASP A 180 17.83 15.50 23.31
C ASP A 180 17.86 14.30 22.34
N LEU A 181 18.66 13.27 22.65
CA LEU A 181 18.72 12.05 21.84
C LEU A 181 17.45 11.21 22.01
N GLU A 182 16.87 11.15 23.21
CA GLU A 182 15.55 10.54 23.48
C GLU A 182 14.46 11.18 22.61
N VAL A 183 14.40 12.52 22.57
CA VAL A 183 13.40 13.27 21.80
C VAL A 183 13.55 13.03 20.30
N VAL A 184 14.78 13.14 19.74
CA VAL A 184 14.99 12.93 18.30
C VAL A 184 14.72 11.47 17.92
N VAL A 185 15.17 10.48 18.70
CA VAL A 185 14.85 9.06 18.43
C VAL A 185 13.35 8.81 18.53
N SER A 186 12.65 9.42 19.50
CA SER A 186 11.19 9.30 19.60
C SER A 186 10.48 9.84 18.35
N VAL A 187 10.89 10.99 17.83
CA VAL A 187 10.35 11.54 16.57
C VAL A 187 10.68 10.62 15.37
N LEU A 188 11.90 10.10 15.27
CA LEU A 188 12.31 9.18 14.20
C LEU A 188 11.52 7.85 14.23
N VAL A 189 11.10 7.37 15.40
CA VAL A 189 10.24 6.19 15.51
C VAL A 189 8.78 6.54 15.27
N GLN A 190 8.30 7.70 15.71
CA GLN A 190 6.94 8.15 15.38
C GLN A 190 6.76 8.34 13.87
N GLN A 191 7.68 8.98 13.15
CA GLN A 191 7.56 9.10 11.70
C GLN A 191 7.52 7.72 11.02
N GLN A 192 8.30 6.74 11.48
CA GLN A 192 8.31 5.38 10.92
C GLN A 192 6.92 4.71 10.93
N VAL A 193 6.08 5.06 11.91
CA VAL A 193 4.74 4.47 12.11
C VAL A 193 3.61 5.36 11.56
N ASN A 194 3.85 6.66 11.32
CA ASN A 194 2.80 7.63 10.99
C ASN A 194 3.00 8.38 9.67
N ALA A 195 4.19 8.36 9.08
CA ALA A 195 4.44 8.98 7.79
C ALA A 195 3.75 8.19 6.67
N CYS A 196 3.12 8.90 5.74
CA CYS A 196 2.48 8.31 4.57
C CYS A 196 3.29 8.63 3.32
N CYS A 197 3.58 7.61 2.52
CA CYS A 197 4.14 7.76 1.19
C CYS A 197 3.17 8.54 0.30
N ILE A 198 3.66 9.63 -0.29
CA ILE A 198 2.93 10.52 -1.18
C ILE A 198 3.13 10.03 -2.61
N GLN A 199 2.04 9.68 -3.30
CA GLN A 199 2.05 9.18 -4.67
C GLN A 199 1.35 10.16 -5.61
N GLU A 200 2.07 10.62 -6.64
CA GLU A 200 1.52 11.50 -7.68
C GLU A 200 0.64 10.71 -8.67
N ALA A 201 -0.39 11.37 -9.20
CA ALA A 201 -1.54 10.78 -9.88
C ALA A 201 -1.23 10.12 -11.25
N GLY A 202 -0.73 8.88 -11.23
CA GLY A 202 -0.42 8.11 -12.45
C GLY A 202 0.95 7.42 -12.41
N LEU A 203 1.60 7.38 -11.24
CA LEU A 203 2.94 6.83 -11.08
C LEU A 203 2.93 5.69 -10.07
N PHE A 204 3.73 4.65 -10.32
CA PHE A 204 3.96 3.58 -9.36
C PHE A 204 4.77 4.08 -8.15
N ASP A 205 5.77 4.91 -8.41
CA ASP A 205 6.67 5.43 -7.38
C ASP A 205 6.02 6.50 -6.51
N SER A 206 6.34 6.44 -5.22
CA SER A 206 6.09 7.54 -4.31
C SER A 206 7.14 8.64 -4.50
N VAL A 207 6.71 9.89 -4.47
CA VAL A 207 7.55 11.07 -4.69
C VAL A 207 8.19 11.59 -3.40
N GLY A 208 7.62 11.24 -2.25
CA GLY A 208 8.09 11.62 -0.92
C GLY A 208 7.22 11.06 0.19
N GLU A 209 7.35 11.61 1.40
CA GLU A 209 6.50 11.28 2.55
C GLU A 209 5.97 12.55 3.21
N GLY A 210 4.90 12.41 3.97
CA GLY A 210 4.40 13.46 4.85
C GLY A 210 3.62 12.90 6.05
N ILE A 211 3.45 13.75 7.06
CA ILE A 211 2.71 13.42 8.28
C ILE A 211 1.35 14.11 8.24
N PHE A 212 0.28 13.31 8.27
CA PHE A 212 -1.11 13.74 8.07
C PHE A 212 -1.96 13.37 9.30
N LEU A 213 -2.01 14.25 10.31
CA LEU A 213 -2.48 13.92 11.67
C LEU A 213 -3.85 13.22 11.74
N GLN A 214 -4.81 13.59 10.88
CA GLN A 214 -6.13 12.95 10.89
C GLN A 214 -6.09 11.54 10.28
N CYS A 215 -5.26 11.33 9.26
CA CYS A 215 -5.12 10.08 8.55
C CYS A 215 -4.25 9.08 9.32
N SER A 216 -3.26 9.54 10.10
CA SER A 216 -2.46 8.72 11.02
C SER A 216 -3.27 8.11 12.19
N LEU A 217 -4.57 8.39 12.29
CA LEU A 217 -5.52 7.75 13.23
C LEU A 217 -6.29 6.56 12.62
N ILE A 218 -6.09 6.28 11.33
CA ILE A 218 -6.81 5.23 10.59
C ILE A 218 -5.99 3.95 10.64
N ASN A 219 -6.54 2.92 11.27
CA ASN A 219 -5.83 1.67 11.50
C ASN A 219 -5.68 0.81 10.26
N HIS A 220 -4.82 -0.20 10.39
CA HIS A 220 -4.55 -1.15 9.33
C HIS A 220 -5.59 -2.27 9.21
N SER A 221 -5.97 -2.61 7.97
CA SER A 221 -6.48 -3.93 7.59
C SER A 221 -5.82 -4.42 6.28
N CYS A 222 -5.60 -5.73 6.15
CA CYS A 222 -5.21 -6.35 4.87
C CYS A 222 -6.40 -6.58 3.92
N GLU A 223 -7.61 -6.33 4.42
CA GLU A 223 -8.90 -6.25 3.72
C GLU A 223 -9.51 -4.89 4.14
N PRO A 224 -9.02 -3.77 3.55
CA PRO A 224 -9.37 -2.43 3.99
C PRO A 224 -10.66 -1.93 3.30
N ASN A 225 -11.47 -1.17 4.03
CA ASN A 225 -12.66 -0.50 3.48
C ASN A 225 -12.38 0.94 3.02
N CYS A 226 -11.17 1.47 3.24
CA CYS A 226 -10.74 2.79 2.81
C CYS A 226 -9.36 2.77 2.13
N GLN A 227 -9.07 3.83 1.35
CA GLN A 227 -7.80 4.02 0.68
C GLN A 227 -7.30 5.47 0.82
N PHE A 228 -5.99 5.64 1.02
CA PHE A 228 -5.33 6.94 0.91
C PHE A 228 -5.16 7.35 -0.55
N MET A 229 -5.53 8.58 -0.83
CA MET A 229 -5.48 9.24 -2.13
C MET A 229 -4.95 10.67 -1.94
N TYR A 230 -4.61 11.36 -3.04
CA TYR A 230 -4.01 12.70 -2.98
C TYR A 230 -4.59 13.65 -4.03
N TRP A 231 -4.81 14.91 -3.64
CA TRP A 231 -5.15 16.01 -4.53
C TRP A 231 -3.97 16.99 -4.63
N TRP A 232 -3.72 17.48 -5.85
CA TRP A 232 -2.69 18.48 -6.14
C TRP A 232 -3.32 19.79 -6.62
N GLY A 233 -3.38 20.78 -5.71
CA GLY A 233 -3.59 22.19 -6.05
C GLY A 233 -2.26 22.91 -6.31
N ASP A 234 -2.24 24.23 -6.16
CA ASP A 234 -1.05 25.07 -6.38
C ASP A 234 0.00 25.01 -5.24
N GLY A 235 -0.24 24.17 -4.22
CA GLY A 235 0.56 24.09 -3.01
C GLY A 235 1.04 22.67 -2.68
N LEU A 236 0.99 22.32 -1.40
CA LEU A 236 1.28 20.96 -0.92
C LEU A 236 0.16 19.98 -1.33
N PRO A 237 0.47 18.69 -1.56
CA PRO A 237 -0.54 17.68 -1.79
C PRO A 237 -1.41 17.49 -0.55
N VAL A 238 -2.73 17.48 -0.75
CA VAL A 238 -3.72 17.18 0.30
C VAL A 238 -4.03 15.69 0.24
N GLN A 239 -3.79 14.96 1.33
CA GLN A 239 -4.22 13.58 1.43
C GLN A 239 -5.72 13.53 1.71
N TYR A 240 -6.43 12.62 1.08
CA TYR A 240 -7.81 12.31 1.41
C TYR A 240 -8.02 10.80 1.50
N VAL A 241 -9.08 10.43 2.20
CA VAL A 241 -9.44 9.05 2.48
C VAL A 241 -10.72 8.76 1.71
N LEU A 242 -10.62 7.87 0.73
CA LEU A 242 -11.74 7.41 -0.07
C LEU A 242 -12.26 6.09 0.51
N ALA A 243 -13.56 5.99 0.79
CA ALA A 243 -14.20 4.72 1.09
C ALA A 243 -14.23 3.86 -0.18
N ILE A 244 -13.61 2.69 -0.16
CA ILE A 244 -13.59 1.75 -1.31
C ILE A 244 -14.72 0.72 -1.27
N GLU A 245 -15.40 0.62 -0.13
CA GLU A 245 -16.59 -0.18 0.14
C GLU A 245 -17.60 0.67 0.95
N ASP A 246 -18.83 0.20 1.10
CA ASP A 246 -19.81 0.82 2.00
C ASP A 246 -19.41 0.57 3.47
N VAL A 247 -19.41 1.62 4.29
CA VAL A 247 -19.06 1.55 5.72
C VAL A 247 -20.24 1.97 6.58
N LEU A 248 -20.76 1.03 7.36
CA LEU A 248 -21.93 1.21 8.22
C LEU A 248 -21.59 1.96 9.52
N PRO A 249 -22.56 2.62 10.17
CA PRO A 249 -22.35 3.27 11.47
C PRO A 249 -21.72 2.30 12.49
N GLY A 250 -20.69 2.76 13.20
CA GLY A 250 -19.96 1.99 14.21
C GLY A 250 -18.79 1.16 13.67
N GLN A 251 -18.72 0.88 12.36
CA GLN A 251 -17.57 0.19 11.77
C GLN A 251 -16.29 1.04 11.79
N GLU A 252 -15.14 0.38 11.90
CA GLU A 252 -13.82 1.01 11.86
C GLU A 252 -13.45 1.38 10.42
N LEU A 253 -12.92 2.59 10.22
CA LEU A 253 -12.28 2.98 8.95
C LEU A 253 -10.87 2.40 8.94
N THR A 254 -10.51 1.68 7.88
CA THR A 254 -9.22 0.97 7.79
C THR A 254 -8.57 1.11 6.42
N VAL A 255 -7.24 1.18 6.39
CA VAL A 255 -6.42 1.26 5.17
C VAL A 255 -5.35 0.16 5.16
N SER A 256 -4.72 -0.10 4.02
CA SER A 256 -3.50 -0.92 4.02
C SER A 256 -2.24 -0.08 4.26
N TYR A 257 -1.41 -0.47 5.23
CA TYR A 257 -0.06 0.11 5.44
C TYR A 257 1.02 -0.59 4.57
N GLY A 258 0.60 -1.46 3.66
CA GLY A 258 1.49 -2.26 2.84
C GLY A 258 0.81 -2.81 1.59
N ASP A 259 1.53 -3.64 0.87
CA ASP A 259 1.03 -4.27 -0.33
C ASP A 259 0.13 -5.47 0.03
N THR A 260 -1.15 -5.37 -0.32
CA THR A 260 -2.18 -6.40 -0.07
C THR A 260 -2.01 -7.64 -0.93
N ALA A 261 -1.23 -7.57 -2.02
CA ALA A 261 -0.95 -8.72 -2.88
C ALA A 261 0.07 -9.68 -2.26
N ARG A 262 0.86 -9.24 -1.27
CA ARG A 262 1.85 -10.08 -0.56
C ARG A 262 1.17 -11.16 0.30
N PRO A 263 1.80 -12.32 0.55
CA PRO A 263 1.25 -13.37 1.41
C PRO A 263 1.23 -12.98 2.90
N VAL A 264 0.40 -13.64 3.70
CA VAL A 264 0.12 -13.25 5.11
C VAL A 264 1.36 -13.12 5.99
N TRP A 265 2.35 -14.02 5.86
CA TRP A 265 3.58 -13.97 6.66
C TRP A 265 4.46 -12.78 6.30
N ASP A 266 4.55 -12.39 5.03
CA ASP A 266 5.32 -11.21 4.60
C ASP A 266 4.60 -9.91 5.01
N ARG A 267 3.26 -9.86 4.88
CA ARG A 267 2.47 -8.73 5.40
C ARG A 267 2.65 -8.57 6.91
N ARG A 268 2.50 -9.63 7.70
CA ARG A 268 2.74 -9.60 9.16
C ARG A 268 4.20 -9.26 9.49
N ALA A 269 5.19 -9.90 8.87
CA ALA A 269 6.60 -9.61 9.12
C ALA A 269 7.03 -8.20 8.69
N LYS A 270 6.37 -7.58 7.70
CA LYS A 270 6.55 -6.14 7.39
C LYS A 270 5.99 -5.28 8.52
N LEU A 271 4.74 -5.50 8.92
CA LEU A 271 4.07 -4.71 9.98
C LEU A 271 4.76 -4.85 11.33
N GLU A 272 5.17 -6.06 11.72
CA GLU A 272 5.91 -6.32 12.94
C GLU A 272 7.29 -5.64 12.95
N ARG A 273 7.91 -5.40 11.78
CA ARG A 273 9.18 -4.68 11.63
C ARG A 273 9.03 -3.15 11.61
N SER A 274 8.05 -2.60 10.89
CA SER A 274 7.92 -1.14 10.71
C SER A 274 6.87 -0.46 11.59
N HIS A 275 5.79 -1.15 11.95
CA HIS A 275 4.66 -0.61 12.73
C HIS A 275 4.50 -1.24 14.12
N TRP A 276 5.33 -2.22 14.47
CA TRP A 276 5.45 -2.82 15.80
C TRP A 276 4.17 -3.54 16.31
N PHE A 277 3.31 -4.00 15.40
CA PHE A 277 2.13 -4.81 15.73
C PHE A 277 1.94 -5.98 14.75
N ARG A 278 1.20 -7.01 15.18
CA ARG A 278 0.77 -8.14 14.34
C ARG A 278 -0.67 -7.93 13.87
N CYS A 279 -0.93 -8.11 12.58
CA CYS A 279 -2.27 -7.91 12.02
C CYS A 279 -3.20 -9.11 12.29
N HIS A 280 -4.37 -8.81 12.85
CA HIS A 280 -5.43 -9.76 13.20
C HIS A 280 -6.77 -9.47 12.48
N CYS A 281 -6.73 -8.99 11.23
CA CYS A 281 -7.93 -8.86 10.41
C CYS A 281 -8.45 -10.22 9.92
N SER A 282 -9.75 -10.28 9.61
CA SER A 282 -10.46 -11.41 8.96
C SER A 282 -9.58 -12.19 7.98
N ARG A 283 -9.06 -11.48 6.98
CA ARG A 283 -8.21 -12.03 5.92
C ARG A 283 -6.89 -12.62 6.44
N CYS A 284 -6.23 -11.98 7.40
CA CYS A 284 -4.98 -12.50 7.96
C CYS A 284 -5.20 -13.77 8.79
N GLU A 285 -6.27 -13.86 9.58
CA GLU A 285 -6.55 -15.09 10.32
C GLU A 285 -6.94 -16.23 9.37
N TRP A 286 -7.81 -15.95 8.40
CA TRP A 286 -8.21 -16.96 7.42
C TRP A 286 -7.04 -17.46 6.55
N GLU A 287 -6.21 -16.57 5.99
CA GLU A 287 -5.00 -16.94 5.22
C GLU A 287 -3.94 -17.67 6.06
N SER A 288 -4.02 -17.62 7.40
CA SER A 288 -3.10 -18.36 8.29
C SER A 288 -3.54 -19.80 8.57
N THR A 289 -4.80 -20.15 8.27
CA THR A 289 -5.28 -21.53 8.43
C THR A 289 -4.67 -22.46 7.38
N GLN A 290 -4.55 -23.76 7.69
CA GLN A 290 -4.12 -24.77 6.71
C GLN A 290 -4.96 -24.72 5.42
N PHE A 291 -6.27 -24.47 5.53
CA PHE A 291 -7.15 -24.32 4.37
C PHE A 291 -6.84 -23.05 3.57
N GLY A 292 -6.67 -21.90 4.22
CA GLY A 292 -6.31 -20.62 3.58
C GLY A 292 -4.95 -20.68 2.89
N LEU A 293 -3.94 -21.29 3.52
CA LEU A 293 -2.62 -21.53 2.93
C LEU A 293 -2.67 -22.39 1.66
N LEU A 294 -3.63 -23.31 1.56
CA LEU A 294 -3.83 -24.18 0.41
C LEU A 294 -4.74 -23.59 -0.68
N GLN A 295 -5.22 -22.35 -0.52
CA GLN A 295 -6.03 -21.70 -1.56
C GLN A 295 -5.18 -21.34 -2.77
N PRO A 296 -5.68 -21.51 -4.01
CA PRO A 296 -4.93 -21.18 -5.23
C PRO A 296 -4.35 -19.76 -5.19
N ALA A 297 -5.14 -18.76 -4.79
CA ALA A 297 -4.72 -17.35 -4.71
C ALA A 297 -3.67 -17.04 -3.61
N VAL A 298 -3.39 -17.99 -2.70
CA VAL A 298 -2.31 -17.89 -1.69
C VAL A 298 -1.10 -18.71 -2.16
N LEU A 299 -1.30 -19.94 -2.62
CA LEU A 299 -0.28 -20.78 -3.27
C LEU A 299 0.40 -20.04 -4.44
N ALA A 300 -0.37 -19.29 -5.21
CA ALA A 300 0.06 -18.46 -6.33
C ALA A 300 1.10 -17.38 -5.97
N LYS A 301 1.17 -17.02 -4.69
CA LYS A 301 2.09 -16.02 -4.12
C LYS A 301 3.29 -16.68 -3.43
N VAL A 302 3.41 -18.00 -3.52
CA VAL A 302 4.57 -18.78 -3.03
C VAL A 302 5.42 -19.18 -4.24
N SER A 303 6.74 -19.23 -4.03
CA SER A 303 7.72 -19.08 -5.09
C SER A 303 7.85 -20.22 -6.11
N ASP A 304 7.14 -21.34 -5.95
CA ASP A 304 7.20 -22.48 -6.89
C ASP A 304 5.90 -22.66 -7.67
N ARG A 305 6.02 -22.82 -9.00
CA ARG A 305 4.93 -22.85 -9.98
C ARG A 305 3.77 -23.78 -9.64
N ASP A 306 4.04 -24.86 -8.91
CA ASP A 306 3.06 -25.91 -8.59
C ASP A 306 2.84 -26.04 -7.08
N GLY A 307 3.22 -25.03 -6.29
CA GLY A 307 3.08 -24.98 -4.83
C GLY A 307 3.63 -26.21 -4.09
N ARG A 308 4.55 -26.96 -4.71
CA ARG A 308 5.07 -28.25 -4.22
C ARG A 308 5.82 -28.08 -2.91
N VAL A 309 6.56 -26.99 -2.73
CA VAL A 309 7.32 -26.74 -1.50
C VAL A 309 6.35 -26.56 -0.33
N LEU A 310 5.30 -25.76 -0.52
CA LEU A 310 4.27 -25.52 0.50
C LEU A 310 3.39 -26.76 0.73
N ARG A 311 3.00 -27.49 -0.32
CA ARG A 311 2.28 -28.76 -0.19
C ARG A 311 3.09 -29.84 0.54
N ALA A 312 4.38 -29.98 0.24
CA ALA A 312 5.26 -30.94 0.90
C ALA A 312 5.50 -30.59 2.38
N LEU A 313 5.68 -29.30 2.70
CA LEU A 313 5.79 -28.83 4.08
C LEU A 313 4.50 -29.04 4.88
N ILE A 314 3.33 -28.76 4.29
CA ILE A 314 2.04 -29.05 4.92
C ILE A 314 1.84 -30.56 5.10
N ALA A 315 2.19 -31.38 4.11
CA ALA A 315 2.11 -32.84 4.23
C ALA A 315 3.05 -33.40 5.33
N ALA A 316 4.23 -32.80 5.51
CA ALA A 316 5.18 -33.15 6.56
C ALA A 316 4.78 -32.66 7.97
N THR A 317 3.84 -31.71 8.07
CA THR A 317 3.31 -31.16 9.34
C THR A 317 1.87 -31.60 9.64
N ALA A 318 1.23 -32.34 8.73
CA ALA A 318 -0.13 -32.84 8.87
C ALA A 318 -0.22 -33.97 9.92
N GLY A 319 -0.51 -33.58 11.16
CA GLY A 319 -0.67 -34.49 12.29
C GLY A 319 -0.82 -33.79 13.65
N ASP A 320 -0.44 -32.51 13.72
CA ASP A 320 -0.47 -31.71 14.93
C ASP A 320 -1.07 -30.32 14.63
N ALA A 321 -1.98 -29.85 15.48
CA ALA A 321 -2.65 -28.56 15.33
C ALA A 321 -1.75 -27.38 15.74
N GLU A 322 -0.84 -27.56 16.70
CA GLU A 322 0.22 -26.57 16.98
C GLU A 322 1.19 -26.50 15.79
N ALA A 323 1.36 -27.59 15.05
CA ALA A 323 2.24 -27.64 13.88
C ALA A 323 1.73 -26.82 12.68
N ALA A 324 0.47 -26.37 12.63
CA ALA A 324 -0.02 -25.45 11.60
C ALA A 324 0.48 -24.00 11.83
N GLU A 325 0.51 -23.55 13.08
CA GLU A 325 1.15 -22.26 13.43
C GLU A 325 2.68 -22.39 13.34
N SER A 326 3.22 -23.55 13.74
CA SER A 326 4.61 -23.94 13.48
C SER A 326 4.93 -24.11 12.00
N ALA A 327 3.96 -24.28 11.08
CA ALA A 327 4.25 -24.33 9.66
C ALA A 327 4.66 -22.94 9.16
N VAL A 328 3.96 -21.88 9.58
CA VAL A 328 4.41 -20.49 9.35
C VAL A 328 5.75 -20.22 10.05
N GLY A 329 5.94 -20.77 11.25
CA GLY A 329 7.24 -20.77 11.94
C GLY A 329 8.35 -21.50 11.19
N ALA A 330 8.02 -22.61 10.50
CA ALA A 330 8.94 -23.41 9.69
C ALA A 330 9.24 -22.73 8.35
N PHE A 331 8.30 -21.99 7.75
CA PHE A 331 8.59 -21.07 6.63
C PHE A 331 9.62 -20.02 7.03
N GLN A 332 9.49 -19.45 8.23
CA GLN A 332 10.45 -18.49 8.77
C GLN A 332 11.80 -19.14 9.10
N ALA A 333 11.81 -20.31 9.76
CA ALA A 333 13.01 -21.03 10.17
C ALA A 333 13.77 -21.68 9.00
N ALA A 334 13.07 -22.10 7.94
CA ALA A 334 13.68 -22.61 6.70
C ALA A 334 14.20 -21.50 5.77
N GLY A 335 14.06 -20.23 6.14
CA GLY A 335 14.49 -19.10 5.31
C GLY A 335 13.75 -19.03 3.97
N ALA A 336 12.51 -19.53 3.90
CA ALA A 336 11.72 -19.58 2.68
C ALA A 336 11.12 -18.20 2.35
N THR A 337 11.99 -17.22 2.12
CA THR A 337 11.58 -15.87 1.77
C THR A 337 11.18 -15.78 0.31
N PHE A 338 10.29 -14.84 0.06
CA PHE A 338 9.82 -14.57 -1.28
C PHE A 338 10.89 -13.83 -2.08
N ALA A 339 11.50 -14.53 -3.03
CA ALA A 339 12.23 -14.03 -4.20
C ALA A 339 13.75 -13.71 -4.10
N PRO A 340 14.28 -12.64 -3.45
CA PRO A 340 15.73 -12.39 -3.46
C PRO A 340 16.55 -13.53 -2.84
N GLU A 341 15.96 -14.26 -1.89
CA GLU A 341 16.58 -15.38 -1.19
C GLU A 341 15.83 -16.71 -1.47
N SER A 342 15.08 -16.77 -2.58
CA SER A 342 14.50 -18.00 -3.14
C SER A 342 15.48 -19.16 -3.08
N ILE A 343 15.08 -20.34 -2.61
CA ILE A 343 15.97 -21.51 -2.52
C ILE A 343 16.51 -21.93 -3.90
N ASP A 344 15.75 -21.72 -4.98
CA ASP A 344 16.20 -22.02 -6.35
C ASP A 344 17.27 -21.03 -6.83
N ARG A 345 18.47 -21.56 -7.11
CA ARG A 345 19.64 -20.81 -7.58
C ARG A 345 19.38 -20.06 -8.90
N ARG A 346 18.53 -20.59 -9.79
CA ARG A 346 18.21 -19.93 -11.07
C ARG A 346 17.47 -18.63 -10.84
N VAL A 347 16.48 -18.64 -9.93
CA VAL A 347 15.72 -17.44 -9.55
C VAL A 347 16.63 -16.38 -8.95
N ARG A 348 17.50 -16.75 -7.99
CA ARG A 348 18.45 -15.79 -7.39
C ARG A 348 19.40 -15.19 -8.43
N ASN A 349 19.99 -16.03 -9.28
CA ASN A 349 20.91 -15.57 -10.33
C ASN A 349 20.22 -14.62 -11.31
N ALA A 350 19.02 -14.98 -11.79
CA ALA A 350 18.25 -14.16 -12.71
C ALA A 350 17.85 -12.82 -12.09
N VAL A 351 17.42 -12.77 -10.82
CA VAL A 351 17.10 -11.51 -10.11
C VAL A 351 18.32 -10.59 -9.98
N VAL A 352 19.50 -11.15 -9.68
CA VAL A 352 20.76 -10.39 -9.64
C VAL A 352 21.13 -9.85 -11.03
N GLU A 353 20.97 -10.67 -12.07
CA GLU A 353 21.23 -10.26 -13.46
C GLU A 353 20.26 -9.16 -13.91
N PHE A 354 18.96 -9.29 -13.64
CA PHE A 354 17.95 -8.24 -13.89
C PHE A 354 18.33 -6.90 -13.24
N SER A 355 18.74 -6.93 -11.97
CA SER A 355 19.18 -5.75 -11.21
C SER A 355 20.44 -5.10 -11.81
N SER A 356 21.22 -5.84 -12.60
CA SER A 356 22.34 -5.32 -13.38
C SER A 356 21.86 -4.72 -14.72
N LEU A 357 21.05 -5.48 -15.47
CA LEU A 357 20.55 -5.09 -16.80
C LEU A 357 19.71 -3.81 -16.78
N GLN A 358 18.84 -3.66 -15.77
CA GLN A 358 18.00 -2.46 -15.61
C GLN A 358 18.86 -1.18 -15.46
N ARG A 359 20.04 -1.26 -14.82
CA ARG A 359 20.96 -0.13 -14.69
C ARG A 359 21.67 0.22 -16.00
N SER A 360 21.98 -0.77 -16.86
CA SER A 360 22.54 -0.51 -18.20
C SER A 360 21.55 0.15 -19.15
N VAL A 361 20.28 -0.29 -19.18
CA VAL A 361 19.27 0.29 -20.10
C VAL A 361 18.98 1.76 -19.80
N MET A 362 19.00 2.14 -18.51
CA MET A 362 18.84 3.52 -18.06
C MET A 362 20.13 4.36 -18.18
N GLY A 363 21.23 3.75 -18.63
CA GLY A 363 22.52 4.41 -18.86
C GLY A 363 22.58 5.19 -20.18
N PRO A 364 23.74 5.81 -20.48
CA PRO A 364 23.99 6.55 -21.72
C PRO A 364 24.17 5.64 -22.96
N GLU A 365 23.86 4.35 -22.85
CA GLU A 365 23.98 3.40 -23.95
C GLU A 365 23.00 3.75 -25.08
N GLY A 366 23.50 3.70 -26.32
CA GLY A 366 22.68 3.88 -27.52
C GLY A 366 21.65 2.75 -27.70
N ASN A 367 20.67 2.95 -28.57
CA ASN A 367 19.50 2.05 -28.69
C ASN A 367 19.87 0.56 -28.88
N ALA A 368 20.97 0.27 -29.59
CA ALA A 368 21.46 -1.10 -29.76
C ALA A 368 21.82 -1.80 -28.44
N GLY A 369 22.42 -1.10 -27.47
CA GLY A 369 22.72 -1.65 -26.14
C GLY A 369 21.46 -1.98 -25.35
N ARG A 370 20.44 -1.10 -25.45
CA ARG A 370 19.13 -1.31 -24.83
C ARG A 370 18.41 -2.53 -25.39
N ILE A 371 18.47 -2.76 -26.70
CA ILE A 371 17.90 -3.96 -27.34
C ILE A 371 18.60 -5.23 -26.84
N VAL A 372 19.93 -5.26 -26.79
CA VAL A 372 20.69 -6.43 -26.29
C VAL A 372 20.39 -6.70 -24.81
N ALA A 373 20.25 -5.66 -23.99
CA ALA A 373 19.87 -5.81 -22.58
C ALA A 373 18.42 -6.30 -22.41
N LEU A 374 17.48 -5.84 -23.26
CA LEU A 374 16.11 -6.34 -23.31
C LEU A 374 16.06 -7.83 -23.68
N GLU A 375 16.83 -8.28 -24.68
CA GLU A 375 16.86 -9.68 -25.11
C GLU A 375 17.33 -10.61 -23.98
N LYS A 376 18.37 -10.19 -23.23
CA LYS A 376 18.83 -10.90 -22.01
C LYS A 376 17.75 -10.94 -20.95
N ALA A 377 17.08 -9.81 -20.70
CA ALA A 377 15.95 -9.72 -19.78
C ALA A 377 14.78 -10.63 -20.19
N GLN A 378 14.44 -10.72 -21.48
CA GLN A 378 13.44 -11.68 -21.96
C GLN A 378 13.88 -13.14 -21.82
N CYS A 379 15.18 -13.44 -21.86
CA CYS A 379 15.71 -14.77 -21.53
C CYS A 379 15.50 -15.10 -20.05
N ALA A 380 16.00 -14.23 -19.16
CA ALA A 380 15.86 -14.40 -17.72
C ALA A 380 14.39 -14.43 -17.25
N LEU A 381 13.50 -13.65 -17.88
CA LEU A 381 12.06 -13.71 -17.64
C LEU A 381 11.50 -15.12 -17.91
N ARG A 382 11.85 -15.73 -19.04
CA ARG A 382 11.39 -17.08 -19.41
C ARG A 382 11.91 -18.15 -18.46
N GLU A 383 13.14 -18.01 -17.97
CA GLU A 383 13.71 -18.92 -16.96
C GLU A 383 12.97 -18.83 -15.61
N ILE A 384 12.64 -17.61 -15.16
CA ILE A 384 11.84 -17.40 -13.94
C ILE A 384 10.41 -17.95 -14.13
N GLN A 385 9.76 -17.65 -15.26
CA GLN A 385 8.42 -18.13 -15.60
C GLN A 385 8.30 -19.66 -15.65
N ALA A 386 9.39 -20.38 -15.97
CA ALA A 386 9.36 -21.83 -15.98
C ALA A 386 9.18 -22.44 -14.58
N VAL A 387 9.63 -21.75 -13.52
CA VAL A 387 9.74 -22.29 -12.15
C VAL A 387 8.91 -21.55 -11.10
N VAL A 388 8.50 -20.30 -11.37
CA VAL A 388 7.69 -19.46 -10.49
C VAL A 388 6.23 -19.40 -10.97
N HIS A 389 5.27 -19.30 -10.06
CA HIS A 389 3.85 -19.15 -10.42
C HIS A 389 3.55 -17.83 -11.17
N GLU A 390 2.56 -17.84 -12.07
CA GLU A 390 2.26 -16.70 -12.96
C GLU A 390 1.89 -15.40 -12.21
N GLU A 391 1.11 -15.49 -11.14
CA GLU A 391 0.68 -14.34 -10.33
C GLU A 391 1.68 -13.93 -9.23
N SER A 392 2.87 -14.54 -9.22
CA SER A 392 3.92 -14.22 -8.27
C SER A 392 4.33 -12.75 -8.37
N LEU A 393 4.37 -12.03 -7.25
CA LEU A 393 4.86 -10.66 -7.19
C LEU A 393 6.29 -10.47 -7.72
N LEU A 394 7.16 -11.47 -7.63
CA LEU A 394 8.48 -11.44 -8.26
C LEU A 394 8.35 -11.38 -9.78
N LEU A 395 7.46 -12.20 -10.32
CA LEU A 395 7.23 -12.25 -11.75
C LEU A 395 6.52 -10.97 -12.23
N TYR A 396 5.68 -10.36 -11.40
CA TYR A 396 5.17 -9.00 -11.60
C TYR A 396 6.30 -7.95 -11.61
N ASP A 397 7.19 -7.94 -10.62
CA ASP A 397 8.30 -6.98 -10.52
C ASP A 397 9.26 -7.11 -11.72
N VAL A 398 9.59 -8.35 -12.09
CA VAL A 398 10.41 -8.67 -13.27
C VAL A 398 9.71 -8.27 -14.57
N ARG A 399 8.42 -8.58 -14.74
CA ARG A 399 7.64 -8.13 -15.91
C ARG A 399 7.59 -6.60 -16.00
N THR A 400 7.45 -5.91 -14.86
CA THR A 400 7.47 -4.43 -14.81
C THR A 400 8.81 -3.89 -15.31
N ALA A 401 9.94 -4.46 -14.86
CA ALA A 401 11.26 -4.10 -15.37
C ALA A 401 11.40 -4.38 -16.88
N VAL A 402 10.95 -5.55 -17.37
CA VAL A 402 10.99 -5.90 -18.81
C VAL A 402 10.15 -4.93 -19.64
N ALA A 403 8.95 -4.54 -19.18
CA ALA A 403 8.12 -3.54 -19.84
C ALA A 403 8.86 -2.20 -19.96
N CYS A 404 9.41 -1.66 -18.87
CA CYS A 404 10.19 -0.42 -18.91
C CYS A 404 11.41 -0.51 -19.85
N MET A 405 12.11 -1.65 -19.86
CA MET A 405 13.23 -1.89 -20.77
C MET A 405 12.78 -1.94 -22.24
N ALA A 406 11.61 -2.52 -22.53
CA ALA A 406 11.03 -2.59 -23.86
C ALA A 406 10.61 -1.22 -24.37
N GLU A 407 9.99 -0.38 -23.54
CA GLU A 407 9.69 1.02 -23.87
C GLU A 407 10.96 1.83 -24.14
N ALA A 408 12.00 1.69 -23.29
CA ALA A 408 13.27 2.40 -23.43
C ALA A 408 14.08 1.98 -24.69
N ALA A 409 13.87 0.77 -25.18
CA ALA A 409 14.40 0.22 -26.44
C ALA A 409 13.45 0.41 -27.65
N GLN A 410 12.30 1.06 -27.46
CA GLN A 410 11.24 1.26 -28.46
C GLN A 410 10.69 -0.04 -29.09
N ARG A 411 10.73 -1.15 -28.33
CA ARG A 411 10.19 -2.46 -28.70
C ARG A 411 8.74 -2.60 -28.24
N TRP A 412 7.87 -1.85 -28.91
CA TRP A 412 6.44 -1.73 -28.57
C TRP A 412 5.67 -3.04 -28.70
N ASP A 413 6.16 -3.98 -29.51
CA ASP A 413 5.66 -5.36 -29.60
C ASP A 413 5.80 -6.08 -28.25
N VAL A 414 7.01 -6.09 -27.69
CA VAL A 414 7.32 -6.69 -26.38
C VAL A 414 6.64 -5.92 -25.25
N ALA A 415 6.68 -4.58 -25.30
CA ALA A 415 6.04 -3.74 -24.28
C ALA A 415 4.52 -4.00 -24.20
N THR A 416 3.85 -4.15 -25.35
CA THR A 416 2.40 -4.42 -25.42
C THR A 416 2.06 -5.79 -24.83
N GLU A 417 2.82 -6.83 -25.18
CA GLU A 417 2.60 -8.18 -24.65
C GLU A 417 2.77 -8.23 -23.13
N VAL A 418 3.86 -7.66 -22.61
CA VAL A 418 4.14 -7.66 -21.16
C VAL A 418 3.18 -6.76 -20.39
N ALA A 419 2.82 -5.59 -20.91
CA ALA A 419 1.85 -4.69 -20.29
C ALA A 419 0.44 -5.29 -20.23
N LYS A 420 0.03 -6.08 -21.24
CA LYS A 420 -1.24 -6.84 -21.19
C LYS A 420 -1.26 -7.79 -19.98
N VAL A 421 -0.18 -8.57 -19.82
CA VAL A 421 -0.08 -9.55 -18.74
C VAL A 421 0.00 -8.87 -17.37
N LEU A 422 0.70 -7.74 -17.27
CA LEU A 422 0.72 -6.91 -16.05
C LEU A 422 -0.68 -6.38 -15.70
N SER A 423 -1.45 -5.87 -16.67
CA SER A 423 -2.82 -5.40 -16.46
C SER A 423 -3.73 -6.50 -15.91
N LEU A 424 -3.67 -7.71 -16.49
CA LEU A 424 -4.41 -8.88 -15.98
C LEU A 424 -3.94 -9.32 -14.59
N THR A 425 -2.63 -9.30 -14.33
CA THR A 425 -2.05 -9.64 -13.02
C THR A 425 -2.53 -8.67 -11.93
N VAL A 426 -2.62 -7.37 -12.23
CA VAL A 426 -3.14 -6.36 -11.28
C VAL A 426 -4.63 -6.54 -11.02
N GLN A 427 -5.42 -6.92 -12.04
CA GLN A 427 -6.84 -7.24 -11.90
C GLN A 427 -7.10 -8.42 -10.97
N SER A 428 -6.22 -9.43 -10.95
CA SER A 428 -6.29 -10.55 -9.98
C SER A 428 -5.79 -10.18 -8.58
N LEU A 429 -4.65 -9.46 -8.47
CA LEU A 429 -3.96 -9.26 -7.19
C LEU A 429 -4.51 -8.13 -6.31
N TYR A 430 -5.23 -7.16 -6.87
CA TYR A 430 -5.67 -5.95 -6.16
C TYR A 430 -7.17 -5.71 -6.31
N HIS A 431 -7.76 -5.01 -5.33
CA HIS A 431 -9.15 -4.58 -5.39
C HIS A 431 -9.48 -3.82 -6.69
N ARG A 432 -10.71 -3.95 -7.19
CA ARG A 432 -11.17 -3.30 -8.43
C ARG A 432 -10.95 -1.78 -8.42
N PHE A 433 -11.07 -1.17 -7.25
CA PHE A 433 -10.85 0.26 -7.05
C PHE A 433 -9.46 0.61 -6.52
N HIS A 434 -8.42 -0.17 -6.82
CA HIS A 434 -7.04 0.15 -6.42
C HIS A 434 -6.32 1.00 -7.50
N PRO A 435 -5.58 2.09 -7.18
CA PRO A 435 -4.92 2.95 -8.17
C PRO A 435 -3.98 2.24 -9.15
N ARG A 436 -3.38 1.11 -8.77
CA ARG A 436 -2.58 0.27 -9.69
C ARG A 436 -3.38 -0.20 -10.91
N GLN A 437 -4.70 -0.40 -10.78
CA GLN A 437 -5.59 -0.77 -11.88
C GLN A 437 -5.61 0.33 -12.97
N CYS A 438 -5.68 1.62 -12.59
CA CYS A 438 -5.54 2.74 -13.53
C CYS A 438 -4.19 2.68 -14.23
N ILE A 439 -3.10 2.62 -13.45
CA ILE A 439 -1.74 2.76 -13.98
C ILE A 439 -1.43 1.61 -14.94
N ALA A 440 -1.78 0.37 -14.60
CA ALA A 440 -1.54 -0.78 -15.47
C ALA A 440 -2.32 -0.72 -16.79
N ARG A 441 -3.55 -0.21 -16.77
CA ARG A 441 -4.33 0.06 -18.00
C ARG A 441 -3.74 1.21 -18.82
N GLU A 442 -3.25 2.27 -18.17
CA GLU A 442 -2.60 3.40 -18.86
C GLU A 442 -1.28 2.99 -19.53
N SER A 443 -0.43 2.21 -18.85
CA SER A 443 0.78 1.64 -19.45
C SER A 443 0.46 0.72 -20.63
N TYR A 444 -0.61 -0.09 -20.53
CA TYR A 444 -1.03 -0.95 -21.65
C TYR A 444 -1.61 -0.13 -22.82
N ALA A 445 -2.42 0.89 -22.55
CA ALA A 445 -2.93 1.82 -23.55
C ALA A 445 -1.81 2.60 -24.25
N HIS A 446 -0.75 2.98 -23.52
CA HIS A 446 0.45 3.60 -24.08
C HIS A 446 1.15 2.66 -25.07
N ALA A 447 1.49 1.44 -24.64
CA ALA A 447 2.16 0.46 -25.50
C ALA A 447 1.33 0.11 -26.76
N LEU A 448 0.02 -0.10 -26.60
CA LEU A 448 -0.91 -0.31 -27.72
C LEU A 448 -0.89 0.84 -28.73
N ARG A 449 -0.92 2.09 -28.26
CA ARG A 449 -0.88 3.29 -29.11
C ARG A 449 0.43 3.38 -29.89
N SER A 450 1.56 3.14 -29.22
CA SER A 450 2.88 3.17 -29.84
C SER A 450 3.10 2.03 -30.85
N LEU A 451 2.36 0.93 -30.71
CA LEU A 451 2.26 -0.16 -31.70
C LEU A 451 1.24 0.12 -32.83
N GLY A 452 0.61 1.31 -32.85
CA GLY A 452 -0.38 1.69 -33.85
C GLY A 452 -1.80 1.16 -33.63
N ARG A 453 -2.07 0.46 -32.51
CA ARG A 453 -3.38 -0.14 -32.17
C ARG A 453 -4.28 0.89 -31.47
N THR A 454 -4.59 1.97 -32.17
CA THR A 454 -5.26 3.18 -31.64
C THR A 454 -6.61 2.94 -31.00
N GLU A 455 -7.47 2.09 -31.58
CA GLU A 455 -8.80 1.77 -31.04
C GLU A 455 -8.72 1.01 -29.71
N ALA A 456 -7.89 -0.04 -29.65
CA ALA A 456 -7.65 -0.79 -28.41
C ALA A 456 -7.03 0.10 -27.32
N ALA A 457 -6.11 1.00 -27.70
CA ALA A 457 -5.54 2.00 -26.81
C ALA A 457 -6.56 3.05 -26.33
N ALA A 458 -7.62 3.32 -27.10
CA ALA A 458 -8.71 4.21 -26.67
C ALA A 458 -9.59 3.53 -25.63
N ALA A 459 -9.96 2.26 -25.84
CA ALA A 459 -10.76 1.48 -24.89
C ALA A 459 -10.08 1.34 -23.52
N GLU A 460 -8.80 0.95 -23.47
CA GLU A 460 -8.07 0.84 -22.20
C GLU A 460 -7.90 2.19 -21.49
N LYS A 461 -7.77 3.29 -22.26
CA LYS A 461 -7.72 4.65 -21.72
C LYS A 461 -9.08 5.11 -21.18
N GLU A 462 -10.18 4.67 -21.78
CA GLU A 462 -11.55 4.96 -21.31
C GLU A 462 -11.84 4.25 -19.98
N GLU A 463 -11.49 2.97 -19.87
CA GLU A 463 -11.55 2.20 -18.61
C GLU A 463 -10.70 2.83 -17.51
N ALA A 464 -9.44 3.19 -17.82
CA ALA A 464 -8.58 3.90 -16.89
C ALA A 464 -9.17 5.25 -16.45
N ALA A 465 -9.78 6.00 -17.38
CA ALA A 465 -10.42 7.29 -17.08
C ALA A 465 -11.71 7.13 -16.27
N ALA A 466 -12.50 6.08 -16.50
CA ALA A 466 -13.67 5.73 -15.69
C ALA A 466 -13.25 5.44 -14.25
N LEU A 467 -12.19 4.65 -14.06
CA LEU A 467 -11.67 4.36 -12.73
C LEU A 467 -11.04 5.60 -12.08
N ARG A 468 -10.32 6.48 -12.81
CA ARG A 468 -9.81 7.75 -12.28
C ARG A 468 -10.94 8.66 -11.78
N ARG A 469 -12.05 8.75 -12.51
CA ARG A 469 -13.25 9.50 -12.10
C ARG A 469 -13.84 8.93 -10.81
N TRP A 470 -13.99 7.61 -10.72
CA TRP A 470 -14.48 6.93 -9.51
C TRP A 470 -13.57 7.16 -8.30
N LEU A 471 -12.25 7.04 -8.50
CA LEU A 471 -11.23 7.29 -7.50
C LEU A 471 -11.07 8.76 -7.11
N GLN A 472 -11.81 9.68 -7.72
CA GLN A 472 -11.68 11.13 -7.55
C GLN A 472 -10.26 11.68 -7.79
N ILE A 473 -9.49 11.00 -8.65
CA ILE A 473 -8.15 11.43 -9.06
C ILE A 473 -8.32 12.67 -9.93
N SER A 474 -7.91 13.83 -9.40
CA SER A 474 -7.92 15.08 -10.16
C SER A 474 -7.12 14.93 -11.47
N PRO A 475 -7.60 15.47 -12.60
CA PRO A 475 -6.84 15.51 -13.85
C PRO A 475 -5.67 16.51 -13.74
N GLY A 476 -4.59 16.08 -13.09
CA GLY A 476 -3.34 16.83 -12.96
C GLY A 476 -2.31 16.38 -14.00
N THR A 477 -2.12 17.17 -15.05
CA THR A 477 -0.92 17.25 -15.89
C THR A 477 -0.04 15.99 -15.98
N VAL A 478 -0.47 15.02 -16.80
CA VAL A 478 0.51 14.29 -17.62
C VAL A 478 1.26 15.34 -18.45
N PRO A 479 2.59 15.28 -18.64
CA PRO A 479 3.29 16.11 -19.60
C PRO A 479 2.72 15.81 -20.99
N ALA A 480 1.80 16.65 -21.46
CA ALA A 480 1.27 16.53 -22.80
C ALA A 480 2.37 16.90 -23.79
N GLU A 481 2.65 16.00 -24.72
CA GLU A 481 3.41 16.34 -25.91
C GLU A 481 2.75 17.55 -26.60
N SER A 482 3.59 18.43 -27.14
CA SER A 482 3.19 19.71 -27.69
C SER A 482 2.15 19.58 -28.80
N THR A 483 1.00 20.25 -28.67
CA THR A 483 0.26 20.87 -29.80
C THR A 483 -0.76 21.90 -29.30
N GLN A 484 -1.26 22.73 -30.21
CA GLN A 484 -1.77 24.08 -29.92
C GLN A 484 -3.30 24.18 -29.73
N LYS A 485 -3.70 25.21 -28.95
CA LYS A 485 -4.93 26.04 -29.05
C LYS A 485 -6.29 25.37 -29.35
N ALA A 486 -7.25 25.60 -28.44
CA ALA A 486 -8.49 26.34 -28.75
C ALA A 486 -9.25 26.75 -27.46
N ASP A 487 -9.89 27.93 -27.48
CA ASP A 487 -10.88 28.34 -26.48
C ASP A 487 -12.16 27.49 -26.54
N CYS A 488 -12.92 27.41 -25.44
CA CYS A 488 -14.36 27.75 -25.47
C CYS A 488 -15.02 27.87 -24.07
N ARG A 489 -16.24 28.42 -24.07
CA ARG A 489 -16.95 29.00 -22.93
C ARG A 489 -17.79 27.99 -22.12
N ALA A 490 -18.18 28.42 -20.92
CA ALA A 490 -19.09 27.73 -20.02
C ALA A 490 -20.54 27.58 -20.55
N GLY A 491 -21.22 26.54 -20.07
CA GLY A 491 -22.66 26.27 -20.22
C GLY A 491 -23.12 25.32 -19.10
N ALA A 492 -24.36 25.46 -18.61
CA ALA A 492 -24.75 24.96 -17.28
C ALA A 492 -25.65 23.69 -17.28
N ALA A 493 -25.64 23.05 -16.10
CA ALA A 493 -26.57 22.08 -15.50
C ALA A 493 -27.91 21.72 -16.19
N ASN A 494 -28.33 20.44 -16.11
CA ASN A 494 -29.30 20.03 -15.07
C ASN A 494 -29.55 18.50 -14.95
N SER A 495 -30.23 18.15 -13.86
CA SER A 495 -30.59 16.82 -13.33
C SER A 495 -31.81 16.13 -13.97
N SER A 496 -31.97 14.81 -13.78
CA SER A 496 -33.20 14.18 -13.23
C SER A 496 -33.08 12.65 -13.04
N SER A 497 -34.07 12.03 -12.39
CA SER A 497 -34.04 10.72 -11.72
C SER A 497 -35.30 9.87 -11.95
N SER A 498 -35.21 8.53 -11.89
CA SER A 498 -36.30 7.54 -11.63
C SER A 498 -35.78 6.11 -11.93
N SER A 499 -36.38 4.97 -11.54
CA SER A 499 -37.12 4.51 -10.33
C SER A 499 -37.28 2.96 -10.45
N ALA A 500 -37.42 2.21 -9.35
CA ALA A 500 -37.37 0.73 -9.34
C ALA A 500 -38.72 0.02 -9.55
N THR A 501 -38.71 -1.32 -9.71
CA THR A 501 -39.84 -2.28 -9.54
C THR A 501 -39.35 -3.73 -9.29
N GLU A 502 -40.15 -4.53 -8.58
CA GLU A 502 -39.93 -5.90 -8.06
C GLU A 502 -40.59 -7.01 -8.93
N ALA A 503 -40.68 -8.33 -8.64
CA ALA A 503 -40.29 -9.22 -7.51
C ALA A 503 -40.15 -10.71 -8.00
N GLY A 504 -39.76 -11.67 -7.13
CA GLY A 504 -40.02 -13.12 -7.34
C GLY A 504 -39.08 -14.10 -6.61
N THR A 505 -39.62 -15.13 -5.91
CA THR A 505 -38.89 -16.01 -4.94
C THR A 505 -39.34 -17.49 -5.02
N VAL A 506 -38.45 -18.47 -4.79
CA VAL A 506 -38.76 -19.93 -4.72
C VAL A 506 -37.83 -20.63 -3.71
N VAL A 507 -38.36 -21.35 -2.72
CA VAL A 507 -37.58 -21.88 -1.57
C VAL A 507 -37.12 -23.35 -1.74
N SER A 508 -35.95 -23.72 -1.19
CA SER A 508 -35.60 -25.12 -0.87
C SER A 508 -34.77 -25.26 0.43
N GLU A 509 -34.87 -26.41 1.12
CA GLU A 509 -34.32 -26.63 2.47
C GLU A 509 -33.08 -27.56 2.50
N GLY A 510 -32.22 -27.39 3.52
CA GLY A 510 -31.07 -28.28 3.78
C GLY A 510 -30.62 -28.26 5.25
N ALA A 511 -30.36 -29.44 5.84
CA ALA A 511 -30.19 -29.61 7.29
C ALA A 511 -28.83 -29.16 7.86
N GLY A 512 -28.85 -28.65 9.10
CA GLY A 512 -27.67 -28.19 9.84
C GLY A 512 -27.25 -29.08 11.03
N VAL A 513 -26.10 -28.76 11.64
CA VAL A 513 -25.56 -29.41 12.86
C VAL A 513 -25.50 -28.38 14.00
N ALA A 514 -25.81 -28.80 15.24
CA ALA A 514 -25.88 -27.92 16.41
C ALA A 514 -24.52 -27.76 17.12
N LEU A 515 -24.29 -26.57 17.70
CA LEU A 515 -23.14 -26.24 18.57
C LEU A 515 -23.59 -25.27 19.66
N ASP A 516 -23.26 -25.58 20.92
CA ASP A 516 -23.61 -24.76 22.09
C ASP A 516 -22.79 -23.47 22.19
N VAL A 517 -23.41 -22.38 22.65
CA VAL A 517 -22.77 -21.09 22.95
C VAL A 517 -23.32 -20.52 24.27
N PRO A 518 -22.48 -20.04 25.22
CA PRO A 518 -22.95 -19.52 26.51
C PRO A 518 -23.76 -18.21 26.38
N PRO A 519 -24.83 -18.01 27.18
CA PRO A 519 -25.74 -16.88 27.04
C PRO A 519 -25.29 -15.63 27.84
N SER A 520 -24.26 -14.92 27.39
CA SER A 520 -23.90 -13.60 27.97
C SER A 520 -23.08 -12.67 27.06
N SER A 521 -23.65 -12.21 25.95
CA SER A 521 -23.21 -10.96 25.28
C SER A 521 -24.29 -10.43 24.33
N THR A 522 -24.80 -9.22 24.58
CA THR A 522 -25.88 -8.61 23.79
C THR A 522 -25.42 -7.87 22.54
N ASP A 523 -24.10 -7.65 22.38
CA ASP A 523 -23.51 -6.83 21.30
C ASP A 523 -22.69 -7.65 20.26
N LEU A 524 -22.96 -8.95 20.11
CA LEU A 524 -22.34 -9.77 19.06
C LEU A 524 -23.14 -9.70 17.74
N VAL A 525 -22.57 -9.01 16.74
CA VAL A 525 -22.97 -9.16 15.33
C VAL A 525 -22.28 -10.40 14.77
N VAL A 526 -23.05 -11.45 14.48
CA VAL A 526 -22.50 -12.68 13.89
C VAL A 526 -22.45 -12.51 12.37
N SER A 527 -21.26 -12.62 11.79
CA SER A 527 -21.03 -12.37 10.36
C SER A 527 -20.82 -13.68 9.62
N TRP A 528 -21.83 -14.14 8.91
CA TRP A 528 -21.79 -15.40 8.15
C TRP A 528 -21.20 -15.15 6.76
N LYS A 529 -20.19 -15.92 6.37
CA LYS A 529 -19.63 -15.88 5.00
C LYS A 529 -20.10 -17.09 4.21
N VAL A 530 -21.01 -16.86 3.27
CA VAL A 530 -21.48 -17.88 2.32
C VAL A 530 -20.53 -17.90 1.13
N VAL A 531 -20.04 -19.09 0.77
CA VAL A 531 -19.11 -19.29 -0.34
C VAL A 531 -19.66 -20.42 -1.22
N LEU A 532 -19.77 -20.18 -2.52
CA LEU A 532 -20.10 -21.23 -3.48
C LEU A 532 -18.92 -22.22 -3.59
N ARG A 533 -19.19 -23.52 -3.79
CA ARG A 533 -18.13 -24.56 -3.77
C ARG A 533 -17.04 -24.41 -4.83
N ASP A 534 -17.36 -23.76 -5.94
CA ASP A 534 -16.45 -23.39 -7.03
C ASP A 534 -15.65 -22.11 -6.73
N GLY A 535 -16.00 -21.37 -5.66
CA GLY A 535 -15.39 -20.11 -5.26
C GLY A 535 -15.84 -18.90 -6.09
N SER A 536 -16.84 -19.03 -6.97
CA SER A 536 -17.22 -17.96 -7.92
C SER A 536 -17.90 -16.75 -7.29
N ALA A 537 -18.57 -16.94 -6.14
CA ALA A 537 -19.17 -15.87 -5.36
C ALA A 537 -18.99 -16.07 -3.85
N THR A 538 -18.83 -14.95 -3.13
CA THR A 538 -18.85 -14.92 -1.67
C THR A 538 -19.73 -13.77 -1.16
N ALA A 539 -20.72 -14.08 -0.31
CA ALA A 539 -21.55 -13.09 0.38
C ALA A 539 -21.21 -13.08 1.87
N THR A 540 -21.17 -11.90 2.49
CA THR A 540 -20.97 -11.76 3.95
C THR A 540 -22.18 -11.05 4.54
N ILE A 541 -22.86 -11.69 5.49
CA ILE A 541 -24.15 -11.21 6.03
C ILE A 541 -24.06 -11.08 7.56
N HIS A 542 -24.48 -9.92 8.06
CA HIS A 542 -24.48 -9.56 9.48
C HIS A 542 -25.83 -9.88 10.11
N VAL A 543 -25.88 -10.84 11.04
CA VAL A 543 -27.10 -11.27 11.73
C VAL A 543 -27.19 -10.58 13.10
N PRO A 544 -28.36 -10.01 13.49
CA PRO A 544 -28.56 -9.42 14.81
C PRO A 544 -28.38 -10.40 15.97
N SER A 545 -28.02 -9.88 17.15
CA SER A 545 -27.89 -10.66 18.38
C SER A 545 -29.25 -11.23 18.81
N GLY A 546 -29.36 -12.57 18.81
CA GLY A 546 -30.58 -13.29 19.19
C GLY A 546 -30.86 -14.55 18.35
N VAL A 547 -30.26 -14.67 17.16
CA VAL A 547 -30.35 -15.88 16.31
C VAL A 547 -29.27 -16.88 16.75
N SER A 548 -29.65 -17.87 17.56
CA SER A 548 -28.69 -18.81 18.18
C SER A 548 -28.38 -20.05 17.35
N ALA A 549 -29.30 -20.51 16.49
CA ALA A 549 -29.22 -21.81 15.83
C ALA A 549 -29.05 -21.71 14.30
N ALA A 550 -28.17 -22.55 13.75
CA ALA A 550 -27.96 -22.71 12.30
C ALA A 550 -29.15 -23.38 11.57
N HIS A 551 -30.25 -23.69 12.27
CA HIS A 551 -31.44 -24.35 11.72
C HIS A 551 -32.55 -23.34 11.37
N ASP A 552 -32.44 -22.08 11.83
CA ASP A 552 -33.41 -21.02 11.57
C ASP A 552 -33.08 -20.20 10.31
N VAL A 553 -32.09 -20.62 9.51
CA VAL A 553 -31.60 -19.91 8.31
C VAL A 553 -31.75 -20.79 7.07
N THR A 554 -32.68 -20.45 6.19
CA THR A 554 -32.82 -21.09 4.87
C THR A 554 -32.02 -20.31 3.82
N VAL A 555 -31.25 -21.00 2.99
CA VAL A 555 -30.51 -20.42 1.86
C VAL A 555 -31.22 -20.72 0.55
N ASP A 556 -31.71 -19.70 -0.12
CA ASP A 556 -32.19 -19.77 -1.50
C ASP A 556 -31.13 -19.19 -2.45
N VAL A 557 -30.93 -19.83 -3.60
CA VAL A 557 -29.95 -19.46 -4.63
C VAL A 557 -30.71 -19.21 -5.92
N ALA A 558 -31.09 -17.94 -6.13
CA ALA A 558 -31.67 -17.50 -7.39
C ALA A 558 -30.57 -17.22 -8.42
N PRO A 559 -30.87 -17.20 -9.74
CA PRO A 559 -29.86 -17.01 -10.80
C PRO A 559 -29.02 -15.73 -10.72
N ASN A 560 -29.40 -14.76 -9.87
CA ASN A 560 -28.71 -13.47 -9.70
C ASN A 560 -28.49 -13.06 -8.22
N CYS A 561 -28.91 -13.84 -7.20
CA CYS A 561 -28.68 -13.50 -5.79
C CYS A 561 -28.73 -14.72 -4.87
N ILE A 562 -28.04 -14.63 -3.72
CA ILE A 562 -28.31 -15.50 -2.57
C ILE A 562 -29.29 -14.76 -1.65
N ARG A 563 -30.39 -15.43 -1.32
CA ARG A 563 -31.35 -14.98 -0.30
C ARG A 563 -31.17 -15.80 0.95
N LEU A 564 -31.02 -15.12 2.09
CA LEU A 564 -31.15 -15.75 3.40
C LEU A 564 -32.46 -15.29 4.03
N ALA A 565 -33.32 -16.25 4.40
CA ALA A 565 -34.47 -15.98 5.24
C ALA A 565 -34.22 -16.54 6.65
N CYS A 566 -34.41 -15.71 7.67
CA CYS A 566 -34.28 -16.10 9.07
C CYS A 566 -35.42 -15.52 9.91
N ARG A 567 -36.30 -16.38 10.42
CA ARG A 567 -37.49 -16.01 11.23
C ARG A 567 -38.33 -14.84 10.68
N GLY A 568 -38.50 -14.77 9.35
CA GLY A 568 -39.27 -13.73 8.68
C GLY A 568 -38.51 -12.43 8.39
N VAL A 569 -37.19 -12.39 8.63
CA VAL A 569 -36.30 -11.36 8.07
C VAL A 569 -35.66 -11.95 6.80
N GLU A 570 -35.97 -11.38 5.65
CA GLU A 570 -35.27 -11.66 4.39
C GLU A 570 -34.08 -10.69 4.23
N ILE A 571 -32.93 -11.23 3.84
CA ILE A 571 -31.72 -10.46 3.53
C ILE A 571 -31.20 -10.92 2.17
N GLU A 572 -31.18 -10.01 1.20
CA GLU A 572 -30.58 -10.23 -0.11
C GLU A 572 -29.09 -9.84 -0.11
N SER A 573 -28.25 -10.60 -0.82
CA SER A 573 -26.85 -10.26 -1.05
C SER A 573 -26.69 -9.26 -2.21
N GLU A 574 -26.09 -8.10 -1.98
CA GLU A 574 -25.54 -7.25 -3.06
C GLU A 574 -24.04 -7.52 -3.27
N PRO A 575 -23.50 -7.46 -4.50
CA PRO A 575 -24.17 -7.25 -5.80
C PRO A 575 -24.65 -8.57 -6.44
N PRO A 576 -25.43 -8.53 -7.53
CA PRO A 576 -25.87 -9.74 -8.23
C PRO A 576 -24.72 -10.46 -8.97
N PHE A 577 -24.75 -11.79 -8.94
CA PHE A 577 -23.80 -12.69 -9.60
C PHE A 577 -24.55 -13.83 -10.30
N THR A 578 -24.15 -14.18 -11.52
CA THR A 578 -24.81 -15.21 -12.33
C THR A 578 -24.36 -16.61 -11.95
N VAL A 579 -25.29 -17.46 -11.51
CA VAL A 579 -25.05 -18.88 -11.18
C VAL A 579 -26.06 -19.77 -11.90
N ASP A 580 -25.62 -20.93 -12.37
CA ASP A 580 -26.50 -22.03 -12.79
C ASP A 580 -27.03 -22.75 -11.54
N PRO A 581 -28.34 -22.67 -11.20
CA PRO A 581 -28.89 -23.21 -9.96
C PRO A 581 -28.69 -24.73 -9.80
N GLU A 582 -28.64 -25.50 -10.89
CA GLU A 582 -28.47 -26.97 -10.81
C GLU A 582 -27.04 -27.39 -10.43
N SER A 583 -26.07 -26.49 -10.57
CA SER A 583 -24.65 -26.73 -10.29
C SER A 583 -24.23 -26.37 -8.85
N ALA A 584 -25.03 -25.54 -8.16
CA ALA A 584 -24.64 -24.91 -6.90
C ALA A 584 -24.82 -25.84 -5.68
N LYS A 585 -23.73 -26.12 -4.96
CA LYS A 585 -23.79 -26.69 -3.60
C LYS A 585 -23.27 -25.67 -2.59
N VAL A 586 -24.18 -25.12 -1.80
CA VAL A 586 -23.88 -24.15 -0.74
C VAL A 586 -23.16 -24.83 0.43
N VAL A 587 -22.20 -24.13 1.04
CA VAL A 587 -21.63 -24.50 2.34
C VAL A 587 -21.70 -23.28 3.26
N ALA A 588 -22.66 -23.28 4.19
CA ALA A 588 -22.75 -22.27 5.24
C ALA A 588 -21.76 -22.59 6.37
N ARG A 589 -21.02 -21.57 6.84
CA ARG A 589 -20.19 -21.63 8.05
C ARG A 589 -20.38 -20.34 8.86
N LYS A 590 -20.47 -20.52 10.18
CA LYS A 590 -20.61 -19.47 11.20
C LYS A 590 -19.25 -18.85 11.52
#